data_AF-A0A494T197-F1
#
_entry.id   AF-A0A494T197-F1
#
_cell.length_a   1.000
_cell.length_b   1.000
_cell.length_c   1.000
_cell.angle_alpha   90.00
_cell.angle_beta   90.00
_cell.angle_gamma   90.00
#
_symmetry.space_group_name_H-M   'P 1'
#
loop_
_entity.id
_entity.type
_entity.pdbx_description
1 polymer ?
#
loop_
_entity_poly.entity_id
_entity_poly.type
_entity_poly.pdbx_seq_one_letter_code
_entity_poly.pdbx_strand_id
1 'polypeptide(L)'
;MSSPVEPVSYWKSLAVSADQGDLYLNPEAAEACSRACDNYIKQLQLHKASAADLANADGWGEFAMGQQFRQILRDKAVGGENNLVDVLESHVQVVREMQVVFNKFFTTAEAVDQDNASGLGQLGPK
;
A
#
# COMPACT_ATOMS: atom_id res chain seq x y z
N MET A 1 28.16 18.78 -4.18
CA MET A 1 26.89 18.81 -3.42
C MET A 1 26.05 17.66 -3.96
N SER A 2 26.19 16.46 -3.38
CA SER A 2 25.41 15.30 -3.80
C SER A 2 24.04 15.39 -3.14
N SER A 3 22.96 15.35 -3.92
CA SER A 3 21.59 15.28 -3.41
C SER A 3 21.44 14.08 -2.47
N PRO A 4 20.70 14.20 -1.36
CA PRO A 4 20.41 13.04 -0.51
C PRO A 4 19.53 12.09 -1.31
N VAL A 5 20.07 10.91 -1.62
CA VAL A 5 19.28 9.79 -2.15
C VAL A 5 18.43 9.32 -0.98
N GLU A 6 17.12 9.60 -1.03
CA GLU A 6 16.17 9.03 -0.09
C GLU A 6 16.36 7.51 -0.04
N PRO A 7 16.49 6.90 1.15
CA PRO A 7 16.66 5.46 1.25
C PRO A 7 15.48 4.77 0.58
N VAL A 8 15.77 3.96 -0.43
CA VAL A 8 14.79 3.16 -1.14
C VAL A 8 14.05 2.29 -0.12
N SER A 9 12.72 2.38 -0.07
CA SER A 9 11.94 1.55 0.86
C SER A 9 12.20 0.06 0.60
N TYR A 10 12.05 -0.76 1.63
CA TYR A 10 12.24 -2.21 1.52
C TYR A 10 11.46 -2.80 0.33
N TRP A 11 10.19 -2.41 0.15
CA TRP A 11 9.35 -2.86 -0.96
C TRP A 11 9.83 -2.39 -2.33
N LYS A 12 10.36 -1.16 -2.44
CA LYS A 12 10.99 -0.70 -3.69
C LYS A 12 12.23 -1.51 -4.04
N SER A 13 13.01 -1.97 -3.05
CA SER A 13 14.16 -2.86 -3.32
C SER A 13 13.72 -4.24 -3.84
N LEU A 14 12.66 -4.81 -3.25
CA LEU A 14 12.07 -6.07 -3.73
C LEU A 14 11.48 -5.94 -5.13
N ALA A 15 10.89 -4.78 -5.46
CA ALA A 15 10.39 -4.49 -6.80
C ALA A 15 11.52 -4.56 -7.86
N VAL A 16 12.70 -4.03 -7.53
CA VAL A 16 13.89 -4.10 -8.40
C VAL A 16 14.38 -5.54 -8.53
N SER A 17 14.47 -6.30 -7.43
CA SER A 17 14.87 -7.71 -7.49
C SER A 17 13.89 -8.57 -8.29
N ALA A 18 12.59 -8.27 -8.23
CA ALA A 18 11.57 -8.92 -9.06
C ALA A 18 11.78 -8.60 -10.56
N ASP A 19 12.07 -7.34 -10.91
CA ASP A 19 12.37 -6.95 -12.30
C ASP A 19 13.65 -7.61 -12.85
N GLN A 20 14.62 -7.89 -11.97
CA GLN A 20 15.89 -8.54 -12.33
C GLN A 20 15.77 -10.07 -12.41
N GLY A 21 14.64 -10.65 -11.96
CA GLY A 21 14.46 -12.10 -11.89
C GLY A 21 15.16 -12.78 -10.69
N ASP A 22 15.74 -11.99 -9.78
CA ASP A 22 16.41 -12.48 -8.57
C ASP A 22 15.43 -12.87 -7.45
N LEU A 23 14.16 -12.50 -7.62
CA LEU A 23 13.06 -12.87 -6.74
C LEU A 23 12.03 -13.66 -7.54
N TYR A 24 11.55 -14.76 -6.96
CA TYR A 24 10.53 -15.61 -7.57
C TYR A 24 9.36 -15.82 -6.60
N LEU A 25 8.16 -15.68 -7.14
CA LEU A 25 6.91 -16.06 -6.49
C LEU A 25 5.99 -16.64 -7.57
N ASN A 26 5.24 -17.70 -7.25
CA ASN A 26 4.35 -18.25 -8.26
C ASN A 26 3.22 -17.25 -8.60
N PRO A 27 2.78 -17.16 -9.87
CA PRO A 27 1.83 -16.14 -10.31
C PRO A 27 0.49 -16.15 -9.55
N GLU A 28 -0.04 -17.33 -9.24
CA GLU A 28 -1.32 -17.46 -8.53
C GLU A 28 -1.25 -16.94 -7.08
N ALA A 29 -0.17 -17.24 -6.35
CA ALA A 29 0.00 -16.65 -5.01
C ALA A 29 0.26 -15.15 -5.09
N ALA A 30 1.02 -14.69 -6.08
CA ALA A 30 1.25 -13.26 -6.29
C ALA A 30 -0.06 -12.50 -6.56
N GLU A 31 -0.94 -13.05 -7.39
CA GLU A 31 -2.26 -12.49 -7.65
C GLU A 31 -3.14 -12.50 -6.39
N ALA A 32 -3.13 -13.60 -5.62
CA ALA A 32 -3.83 -13.68 -4.34
C ALA A 32 -3.31 -12.64 -3.32
N CYS A 33 -2.00 -12.45 -3.23
CA CYS A 33 -1.38 -11.43 -2.39
C CYS A 33 -1.75 -10.01 -2.85
N SER A 34 -1.78 -9.75 -4.16
CA SER A 34 -2.21 -8.45 -4.70
C SER A 34 -3.67 -8.14 -4.35
N ARG A 35 -4.58 -9.12 -4.48
CA ARG A 35 -5.98 -8.98 -4.03
C ARG A 35 -6.09 -8.77 -2.51
N ALA A 36 -5.21 -9.41 -1.73
CA ALA A 36 -5.16 -9.18 -0.28
C ALA A 36 -4.73 -7.74 0.04
N CYS A 37 -3.77 -7.17 -0.71
CA CYS A 37 -3.40 -5.77 -0.62
C CYS A 37 -4.59 -4.84 -0.90
N ASP A 38 -5.38 -5.10 -1.95
CA ASP A 38 -6.59 -4.30 -2.25
C ASP A 38 -7.58 -4.30 -1.08
N ASN A 39 -7.88 -5.49 -0.54
CA ASN A 39 -8.78 -5.63 0.59
C ASN A 39 -8.24 -4.88 1.82
N TYR A 40 -6.95 -4.99 2.09
CA TYR A 40 -6.33 -4.35 3.25
C TYR A 40 -6.29 -2.82 3.10
N ILE A 41 -5.94 -2.30 1.92
CA ILE A 41 -6.03 -0.86 1.61
C ILE A 41 -7.45 -0.35 1.86
N LYS A 42 -8.47 -1.12 1.44
CA LYS A 42 -9.87 -0.76 1.68
C LYS A 42 -10.18 -0.62 3.17
N GLN A 43 -9.74 -1.57 3.99
CA GLN A 43 -9.93 -1.50 5.45
C GLN A 43 -9.19 -0.31 6.07
N LEU A 44 -7.95 -0.05 5.65
CA LEU A 44 -7.18 1.10 6.12
C LEU A 44 -7.86 2.43 5.77
N GLN A 45 -8.42 2.56 4.56
CA GLN A 45 -9.18 3.75 4.15
C GLN A 45 -10.47 3.92 4.95
N LEU A 46 -11.17 2.82 5.28
CA LEU A 46 -12.35 2.87 6.17
C LEU A 46 -11.95 3.36 7.57
N HIS A 47 -10.88 2.82 8.15
CA HIS A 47 -10.38 3.27 9.45
C HIS A 47 -9.90 4.72 9.42
N LYS A 48 -9.31 5.17 8.31
CA LYS A 48 -8.89 6.55 8.12
C LYS A 48 -10.10 7.49 8.11
N ALA A 49 -11.19 7.10 7.46
CA ALA A 49 -12.44 7.85 7.48
C ALA A 49 -13.02 7.93 8.91
N SER A 50 -13.09 6.81 9.63
CA SER A 50 -13.54 6.80 11.04
C SER A 50 -12.63 7.63 11.96
N ALA A 51 -11.32 7.63 11.70
CA ALA A 51 -10.37 8.47 12.43
C ALA A 51 -10.63 9.96 12.18
N ALA A 52 -10.93 10.34 10.94
CA ALA A 52 -11.28 11.71 10.60
C ALA A 52 -12.57 12.17 11.29
N ASP A 53 -13.56 11.28 11.48
CA ASP A 53 -14.78 11.59 12.23
C ASP A 53 -14.49 11.92 13.70
N LEU A 54 -13.45 11.31 14.28
CA LEU A 54 -13.03 11.55 15.66
C LEU A 54 -12.54 12.99 15.88
N ALA A 55 -12.06 13.67 14.82
CA ALA A 55 -11.69 15.08 14.88
C ALA A 55 -12.89 16.01 15.11
N ASN A 56 -14.10 15.52 14.85
CA ASN A 56 -15.36 16.26 15.00
C ASN A 56 -16.13 15.85 16.27
N ALA A 57 -15.52 15.06 17.16
CA ALA A 57 -16.15 14.63 18.40
C ALA A 57 -16.47 15.85 19.30
N ASP A 58 -17.76 16.10 19.51
CA ASP A 58 -18.31 17.19 20.35
C ASP A 58 -19.11 16.59 21.52
N GLY A 59 -19.81 17.42 22.31
CA GLY A 59 -20.66 17.01 23.43
C GLY A 59 -20.06 17.22 24.82
N TRP A 60 -18.91 17.88 24.93
CA TRP A 60 -18.16 18.04 26.18
C TRP A 60 -18.54 19.29 27.01
N GLY A 61 -19.51 20.07 26.52
CA GLY A 61 -19.95 21.32 27.15
C GLY A 61 -18.91 22.45 27.12
N GLU A 62 -19.18 23.51 27.88
CA GLU A 62 -18.37 24.75 27.92
C GLU A 62 -17.30 24.75 29.01
N PHE A 63 -17.14 23.65 29.75
CA PHE A 63 -16.10 23.56 30.76
C PHE A 63 -14.72 23.55 30.10
N ALA A 64 -13.76 24.31 30.64
CA ALA A 64 -12.40 24.41 30.11
C ALA A 64 -11.74 23.03 29.92
N MET A 65 -11.99 22.08 30.84
CA MET A 65 -11.52 20.70 30.72
C MET A 65 -12.10 19.97 29.49
N GLY A 66 -13.39 20.18 29.20
CA GLY A 66 -14.05 19.59 28.03
C GLY A 66 -13.49 20.14 26.71
N GLN A 67 -13.19 21.44 26.67
CA GLN A 67 -12.53 22.06 25.51
C GLN A 67 -11.10 21.52 25.31
N GLN A 68 -10.33 21.35 26.39
CA GLN A 68 -8.98 20.76 26.32
C GLN A 68 -9.01 19.30 25.84
N PHE A 69 -9.95 18.50 26.35
CA PHE A 69 -10.08 17.10 25.94
C PHE A 69 -10.46 16.97 24.46
N ARG A 70 -11.38 17.82 23.99
CA ARG A 70 -11.72 17.92 22.56
C ARG A 70 -10.49 18.22 21.71
N GLN A 71 -9.65 19.17 22.14
CA GLN A 71 -8.43 19.52 21.41
C GLN A 71 -7.47 18.33 21.33
N ILE A 72 -7.25 17.63 22.44
CA ILE A 72 -6.37 16.44 22.48
C ILE A 72 -6.88 15.34 21.53
N LEU A 73 -8.18 15.04 21.56
CA LEU A 73 -8.78 14.04 20.67
C LEU A 73 -8.65 14.46 19.21
N ARG A 74 -8.89 15.73 18.92
CA ARG A 74 -8.73 16.29 17.58
C ARG A 74 -7.31 16.14 17.09
N ASP A 75 -6.32 16.54 17.88
CA ASP A 75 -4.91 16.46 17.51
C ASP A 75 -4.45 15.00 17.32
N LYS A 76 -4.96 14.07 18.13
CA LYS A 76 -4.71 12.63 17.94
C LYS A 76 -5.39 12.06 16.71
N ALA A 77 -6.52 12.62 16.30
CA ALA A 77 -7.24 12.20 15.12
C ALA A 77 -6.62 12.76 13.83
N VAL A 78 -6.43 14.08 13.75
CA VAL A 78 -6.00 14.84 12.57
C VAL A 78 -5.13 16.04 12.96
N GLY A 79 -4.04 16.28 12.21
CA GLY A 79 -3.26 17.52 12.26
C GLY A 79 -2.27 17.64 13.42
N GLY A 80 -2.40 16.83 14.47
CA GLY A 80 -1.37 16.70 15.50
C GLY A 80 -0.21 15.78 15.09
N GLU A 81 0.86 15.80 15.89
CA GLU A 81 2.01 14.92 15.68
C GLU A 81 1.60 13.43 15.78
N ASN A 82 1.99 12.64 14.78
CA ASN A 82 1.64 11.22 14.67
C ASN A 82 0.12 10.98 14.81
N ASN A 83 -0.69 11.88 14.23
CA ASN A 83 -2.13 11.70 14.22
C ASN A 83 -2.53 10.44 13.43
N LEU A 84 -3.67 9.88 13.81
CA LEU A 84 -4.12 8.59 13.30
C LEU A 84 -4.35 8.60 11.78
N VAL A 85 -4.86 9.71 11.22
CA VAL A 85 -5.09 9.83 9.77
C VAL A 85 -3.79 9.74 8.98
N ASP A 86 -2.73 10.43 9.42
CA ASP A 86 -1.44 10.42 8.74
C ASP A 86 -0.74 9.07 8.87
N VAL A 87 -0.81 8.45 10.04
CA VAL A 87 -0.27 7.10 10.27
C VAL A 87 -0.97 6.08 9.36
N LEU A 88 -2.30 6.12 9.27
CA LEU A 88 -3.06 5.22 8.39
C LEU A 88 -2.74 5.45 6.90
N GLU A 89 -2.55 6.69 6.47
CA GLU A 89 -2.12 6.97 5.09
C GLU A 89 -0.70 6.44 4.81
N SER A 90 0.22 6.58 5.76
CA SER A 90 1.56 5.99 5.68
C SER A 90 1.49 4.47 5.51
N HIS A 91 0.62 3.79 6.28
CA HIS A 91 0.39 2.35 6.12
C HIS A 91 -0.20 2.00 4.74
N VAL A 92 -1.17 2.78 4.25
CA VAL A 92 -1.71 2.60 2.88
C VAL A 92 -0.59 2.69 1.85
N GLN A 93 0.32 3.65 1.99
CA GLN A 93 1.44 3.82 1.07
C GLN A 93 2.36 2.60 1.07
N VAL A 94 2.70 2.06 2.24
CA VAL A 94 3.50 0.82 2.33
C VAL A 94 2.78 -0.35 1.64
N VAL A 95 1.47 -0.51 1.84
CA VAL A 95 0.71 -1.60 1.21
C VAL A 95 0.58 -1.42 -0.31
N ARG A 96 0.53 -0.18 -0.82
CA ARG A 96 0.62 0.09 -2.26
C ARG A 96 1.98 -0.33 -2.83
N GLU A 97 3.07 -0.06 -2.11
CA GLU A 97 4.40 -0.51 -2.53
C GLU A 97 4.51 -2.04 -2.52
N MET A 98 3.91 -2.73 -1.53
CA MET A 98 3.76 -4.19 -1.53
C MET A 98 3.05 -4.70 -2.78
N GLN A 99 1.92 -4.09 -3.12
CA GLN A 99 1.09 -4.49 -4.25
C GLN A 99 1.85 -4.38 -5.57
N VAL A 100 2.66 -3.33 -5.75
CA VAL A 100 3.50 -3.16 -6.93
C VAL A 100 4.47 -4.33 -7.10
N VAL A 101 5.06 -4.84 -6.01
CA VAL A 101 5.95 -6.01 -6.06
C VAL A 101 5.19 -7.25 -6.53
N PHE A 102 4.02 -7.53 -5.95
CA PHE A 102 3.23 -8.70 -6.31
C PHE A 102 2.76 -8.68 -7.77
N ASN A 103 2.36 -7.50 -8.28
CA ASN A 103 1.91 -7.34 -9.66
C ASN A 103 2.96 -7.73 -10.71
N LYS A 104 4.26 -7.59 -10.37
CA LYS A 104 5.35 -7.95 -11.28
C LYS A 104 5.39 -9.44 -11.62
N PHE A 105 4.98 -10.31 -10.69
CA PHE A 105 5.13 -11.77 -10.88
C PHE A 105 4.10 -12.40 -11.80
N PHE A 106 2.90 -11.82 -11.94
CA PHE A 106 1.88 -12.38 -12.84
C PHE A 106 1.73 -11.57 -14.14
N THR A 107 2.06 -10.28 -14.15
CA THR A 107 2.16 -9.53 -15.42
C THR A 107 3.28 -10.09 -16.31
N THR A 108 4.42 -10.45 -15.71
CA THR A 108 5.54 -11.07 -16.43
C THR A 108 5.21 -12.49 -16.88
N ALA A 109 4.52 -13.27 -16.05
CA ALA A 109 4.14 -14.63 -16.40
C ALA A 109 3.16 -14.68 -17.59
N GLU A 110 2.14 -13.81 -17.61
CA GLU A 110 1.23 -13.70 -18.76
C GLU A 110 1.96 -13.33 -20.05
N ALA A 111 2.93 -12.41 -19.99
CA ALA A 111 3.73 -12.01 -21.15
C ALA A 111 4.60 -13.18 -21.66
N VAL A 112 5.29 -13.88 -20.77
CA VAL A 112 6.14 -15.03 -21.12
C VAL A 112 5.31 -16.18 -21.70
N ASP A 113 4.13 -16.46 -21.14
CA ASP A 113 3.23 -17.49 -21.67
C ASP A 113 2.70 -17.13 -23.06
N GLN A 114 2.35 -15.87 -23.32
CA GLN A 114 1.94 -15.42 -24.65
C GLN A 114 3.07 -15.51 -25.68
N ASP A 115 4.28 -15.11 -25.31
CA ASP A 115 5.46 -15.20 -26.18
C ASP A 115 5.81 -16.65 -26.49
N ASN A 116 5.80 -17.53 -25.49
CA ASN A 116 6.05 -18.96 -25.66
C ASN A 116 4.97 -19.63 -26.52
N ALA A 117 3.69 -19.34 -26.29
CA ALA A 117 2.59 -19.88 -27.09
C ALA A 117 2.69 -19.43 -28.56
N SER A 118 3.05 -18.16 -28.79
CA SER A 118 3.27 -17.61 -30.13
C SER A 118 4.46 -18.25 -30.85
N GLY A 119 5.57 -18.49 -30.13
CA GLY A 119 6.77 -19.14 -30.66
C GLY A 119 6.54 -20.62 -30.99
N LEU A 120 5.84 -21.37 -30.12
CA LEU A 120 5.48 -22.77 -30.37
C LEU A 120 4.50 -22.91 -31.55
N GLY A 121 3.55 -21.99 -31.70
CA GLY A 121 2.65 -21.95 -32.85
C GLY A 121 3.36 -21.76 -34.20
N GLN A 122 4.53 -21.11 -34.21
CA GLN A 122 5.36 -20.94 -35.41
C GLN A 122 6.27 -22.14 -35.70
N LEU A 123 6.57 -22.96 -34.69
CA LEU A 123 7.48 -24.12 -34.78
C LEU A 123 6.75 -25.48 -34.87
N GLY A 124 5.41 -25.51 -34.77
CA GLY A 124 4.60 -26.73 -34.91
C GLY A 124 4.57 -27.29 -36.33
N PRO A 125 4.52 -28.63 -36.53
CA PRO A 125 4.50 -29.24 -37.85
C PRO A 125 3.18 -28.89 -38.59
N LYS A 126 3.29 -28.64 -39.90
CA LYS A 126 2.16 -28.41 -40.80
C LYS A 126 1.38 -29.69 -41.09
#